data_AF-A0A5C6C673-F1
#
_entry.id   AF-A0A5C6C673-F1
#
_cell.length_a   1.000
_cell.length_b   1.000
_cell.length_c   1.000
_cell.angle_alpha   90.00
_cell.angle_beta   90.00
_cell.angle_gamma   90.00
#
_symmetry.space_group_name_H-M   'P 1'
#
loop_
_entity.id
_entity.type
_entity.pdbx_description
1 polymer ?
#
loop_
_entity_poly.entity_id
_entity_poly.type
_entity_poly.pdbx_seq_one_letter_code
_entity_poly.pdbx_strand_id
1 'polypeptide(L)' 'MPPKKAAKKTTSKEVTLKVQLGPDEHKLVKMAAAELEITIAEFLRNAAVTYANQAVRSYYQRELARKPFRPTEE' A
#
# COMPACT_ATOMS: atom_id res chain seq x y z
N MET A 1 -7.12 -23.75 35.66
CA MET A 1 -6.21 -23.71 34.50
C MET A 1 -6.75 -22.69 33.51
N PRO A 2 -6.01 -21.63 33.14
CA PRO A 2 -6.49 -20.67 32.16
C PRO A 2 -6.36 -21.25 30.74
N PRO A 3 -7.26 -20.93 29.81
CA PRO A 3 -7.24 -21.46 28.45
C PRO A 3 -6.03 -20.91 27.66
N LYS A 4 -5.32 -21.81 26.97
CA LYS A 4 -4.27 -21.49 25.99
C LYS A 4 -4.86 -20.53 24.93
N LYS A 5 -4.41 -19.27 24.93
CA LYS A 5 -4.68 -18.33 23.84
C LYS A 5 -4.05 -18.90 22.55
N ALA A 6 -4.89 -19.23 21.57
CA ALA A 6 -4.44 -19.60 20.24
C ALA A 6 -3.75 -18.40 19.60
N ALA A 7 -2.44 -18.51 19.37
CA ALA A 7 -1.71 -17.56 18.56
C ALA A 7 -2.35 -17.55 17.16
N LYS A 8 -2.93 -16.40 16.76
CA LYS A 8 -3.38 -16.18 15.39
C LYS A 8 -2.14 -16.30 14.50
N LYS A 9 -1.93 -17.47 13.88
CA LYS A 9 -0.99 -17.63 12.78
C LYS A 9 -1.50 -16.71 11.67
N THR A 10 -0.85 -15.55 11.53
CA THR A 10 -0.97 -14.71 10.35
C THR A 10 -0.44 -15.53 9.17
N THR A 11 -1.34 -16.24 8.50
CA THR A 11 -1.02 -16.95 7.27
C THR A 11 -0.72 -15.88 6.23
N SER A 12 0.56 -15.53 6.07
CA SER A 12 1.01 -14.63 5.03
C SER A 12 0.67 -15.29 3.70
N LYS A 13 -0.40 -14.84 3.05
CA LYS A 13 -0.69 -15.21 1.67
C LYS A 13 0.23 -14.38 0.80
N GLU A 14 1.29 -14.99 0.32
CA GLU A 14 2.15 -14.37 -0.69
C GLU A 14 1.35 -14.24 -1.99
N VAL A 15 1.30 -13.02 -2.53
CA VAL A 15 0.61 -12.72 -3.78
C VAL A 15 1.66 -12.28 -4.80
N THR A 16 1.79 -13.04 -5.87
CA THR A 16 2.69 -12.71 -6.98
C THR A 16 1.93 -11.91 -8.03
N LEU A 17 2.46 -10.74 -8.39
CA LEU A 17 1.93 -9.90 -9.46
C LEU A 17 2.85 -10.00 -10.68
N LYS A 18 2.25 -10.23 -11.86
CA LYS A 18 2.94 -10.14 -13.15
C LYS A 18 2.50 -8.85 -13.84
N VAL A 19 3.45 -8.02 -14.22
CA VAL A 19 3.22 -6.74 -14.89
C VAL A 19 3.94 -6.76 -16.22
N GLN A 20 3.25 -6.38 -17.29
CA GLN A 20 3.88 -6.12 -18.58
C GLN A 20 4.12 -4.62 -18.68
N LEU A 21 5.37 -4.24 -18.95
CA LEU A 21 5.78 -2.86 -19.17
C LEU A 21 6.12 -2.69 -20.64
N GLY A 22 5.75 -1.55 -21.22
CA GLY A 22 6.27 -1.12 -22.50
C GLY A 22 7.79 -0.90 -22.44
N PRO A 23 8.47 -0.83 -23.61
CA PRO A 23 9.92 -0.63 -23.66
C PRO A 23 10.37 0.68 -22.98
N ASP A 24 9.63 1.77 -23.17
CA ASP A 24 9.93 3.07 -22.55
C ASP A 24 9.67 3.05 -21.04
N GLU A 25 8.56 2.46 -20.60
CA GLU A 25 8.22 2.31 -19.18
C GLU A 25 9.26 1.46 -18.45
N HIS A 26 9.69 0.35 -19.06
CA HIS A 26 10.72 -0.51 -18.49
C HIS A 26 12.05 0.23 -18.35
N LYS A 27 12.42 1.07 -19.32
CA LYS A 27 13.63 1.90 -19.24
C LYS A 27 13.55 2.90 -18.08
N LEU A 28 12.42 3.58 -17.93
CA LEU A 28 12.19 4.54 -16.83
C LEU A 28 12.24 3.85 -15.47
N VAL A 29 11.55 2.72 -15.33
CA VAL A 29 11.56 1.92 -14.09
C VAL A 29 12.97 1.44 -13.75
N LYS A 30 13.73 0.99 -14.74
CA LYS A 30 15.12 0.57 -14.54
C LYS A 30 16.01 1.72 -14.08
N MET A 31 15.86 2.92 -14.65
CA MET A 31 16.61 4.11 -14.24
C MET A 31 16.27 4.52 -12.81
N ALA A 32 14.98 4.57 -12.47
CA ALA A 32 14.54 4.94 -11.13
C ALA A 32 14.97 3.92 -10.05
N ALA A 33 14.94 2.62 -10.37
CA ALA A 33 15.45 1.59 -9.47
C ALA A 33 16.96 1.72 -9.25
N ALA A 34 17.73 2.03 -10.31
CA ALA A 34 19.18 2.24 -10.23
C ALA A 34 19.55 3.48 -9.41
N GLU A 35 18.80 4.59 -9.56
CA GLU A 35 19.01 5.83 -8.79
C GLU A 35 18.82 5.62 -7.28
N LEU A 36 17.93 4.70 -6.91
CA LEU A 36 17.63 4.36 -5.52
C LEU A 36 18.45 3.17 -5.00
N GLU A 37 19.38 2.64 -5.80
CA GLU A 37 20.22 1.46 -5.48
C GLU A 37 19.41 0.22 -5.05
N ILE A 38 18.21 0.03 -5.63
CA ILE A 38 17.32 -1.10 -5.35
C ILE A 38 17.01 -1.92 -6.60
N THR A 39 16.43 -3.11 -6.42
CA THR A 39 15.95 -3.91 -7.54
C THR A 39 14.68 -3.31 -8.16
N ILE A 40 14.42 -3.61 -9.44
CA ILE A 40 13.17 -3.24 -10.12
C ILE A 40 11.93 -3.75 -9.36
N ALA A 41 12.01 -4.96 -8.81
CA ALA A 41 10.92 -5.55 -8.04
C ALA A 41 10.63 -4.77 -6.74
N GLU A 42 11.67 -4.38 -6.02
CA GLU A 42 11.54 -3.55 -4.81
C GLU A 42 11.01 -2.16 -5.15
N PHE A 43 11.48 -1.55 -6.23
CA PHE A 43 10.99 -0.27 -6.71
C PHE A 43 9.47 -0.33 -6.98
N LEU A 44 9.03 -1.30 -7.78
CA LEU A 44 7.61 -1.46 -8.13
C LEU A 44 6.75 -1.77 -6.89
N ARG A 45 7.25 -2.60 -5.98
CA ARG A 45 6.58 -2.88 -4.70
C ARG A 45 6.42 -1.61 -3.88
N ASN A 46 7.49 -0.82 -3.73
CA ASN A 46 7.48 0.41 -2.94
C ASN A 46 6.55 1.47 -3.54
N ALA A 47 6.57 1.60 -4.87
CA ALA A 47 5.67 2.50 -5.60
C ALA A 47 4.20 2.11 -5.41
N ALA A 48 3.87 0.82 -5.54
CA ALA A 48 2.53 0.31 -5.35
C ALA A 48 2.01 0.54 -3.93
N VAL A 49 2.83 0.25 -2.91
CA VAL A 49 2.47 0.48 -1.50
C VAL A 49 2.29 1.95 -1.20
N THR A 50 3.17 2.81 -1.72
CA THR A 50 3.08 4.27 -1.54
C THR A 50 1.78 4.81 -2.13
N TYR A 51 1.46 4.42 -3.35
CA TYR A 51 0.24 4.85 -4.02
C TYR A 51 -1.02 4.33 -3.31
N ALA A 52 -1.03 3.05 -2.90
CA ALA A 52 -2.15 2.48 -2.15
C ALA A 52 -2.39 3.23 -0.83
N ASN A 53 -1.33 3.57 -0.10
CA ASN A 53 -1.43 4.35 1.14
C ASN A 53 -1.98 5.77 0.88
N GLN A 54 -1.56 6.43 -0.19
CA GLN A 54 -2.09 7.74 -0.58
C GLN A 54 -3.58 7.67 -0.95
N ALA A 55 -3.99 6.66 -1.71
CA ALA A 55 -5.38 6.44 -2.08
C ALA A 55 -6.25 6.17 -0.83
N VAL A 56 -5.79 5.32 0.07
CA VAL A 56 -6.48 5.02 1.33
C VAL A 56 -6.60 6.27 2.21
N ARG A 57 -5.53 7.06 2.38
CA ARG A 57 -5.58 8.33 3.12
C ARG A 57 -6.57 9.31 2.50
N SER A 58 -6.55 9.43 1.17
CA SER A 58 -7.46 10.33 0.44
C SER A 58 -8.92 9.91 0.60
N TYR A 59 -9.20 8.60 0.57
CA TYR A 59 -10.52 8.05 0.84
C TYR A 59 -11.00 8.43 2.25
N TYR A 60 -10.18 8.17 3.28
CA TYR A 60 -10.54 8.51 4.65
C TYR A 60 -10.70 10.02 4.89
N GLN A 61 -9.87 10.85 4.27
CA GLN A 61 -10.02 12.31 4.34
C GLN A 61 -11.36 12.77 3.74
N ARG A 62 -11.76 12.21 2.60
CA ARG A 62 -13.07 12.50 1.99
C ARG A 62 -14.22 12.01 2.87
N GLU A 63 -14.12 10.83 3.46
CA GLU A 63 -15.14 10.29 4.36
C GLU A 63 -15.26 11.10 5.68
N LEU A 64 -14.14 11.55 6.24
CA LEU A 64 -14.13 12.44 7.41
C LEU A 64 -14.72 13.82 7.08
N ALA A 65 -14.40 14.38 5.91
CA ALA A 65 -14.99 15.63 5.43
C ALA A 65 -16.49 15.50 5.11
N ARG A 66 -16.99 14.29 4.86
CA ARG A 66 -18.41 13.97 4.64
C ARG A 66 -19.19 13.70 5.92
N LYS A 67 -18.55 13.58 7.08
CA LYS A 67 -19.29 13.62 8.35
C LYS A 67 -19.72 15.08 8.57
N PRO A 68 -21.03 15.41 8.53
CA PRO A 68 -21.45 16.74 8.94
C PRO A 68 -21.01 16.94 10.38
N PHE A 69 -20.23 17.99 10.63
CA PHE A 69 -20.02 18.52 11.97
C PHE A 69 -21.42 18.81 12.55
N ARG A 70 -21.91 17.92 13.41
CA ARG A 70 -23.00 18.25 14.32
C ARG A 70 -22.31 18.79 15.56
N PRO A 71 -22.31 20.11 15.81
CA PRO A 71 -22.09 20.56 17.17
C PRO A 71 -23.23 19.95 17.98
N THR A 72 -22.93 18.96 18.81
CA THR A 72 -23.79 18.64 19.94
C THR A 72 -23.72 19.85 20.86
N GLU A 73 -24.72 20.72 20.76
CA GLU A 73 -25.15 21.54 21.88
C GLU A 73 -25.81 20.59 22.88
N GLU A 74 -25.11 20.32 23.99
CA GLU A 74 -25.69 20.00 25.30
C GLU A 74 -24.75 20.54 26.38
#